data_AF-A0A3D4CQ34-F1
#
_entry.id   AF-A0A3D4CQ34-F1
#
_cell.length_a   1.000
_cell.length_b   1.000
_cell.length_c   1.000
_cell.angle_alpha   90.00
_cell.angle_beta   90.00
_cell.angle_gamma   90.00
#
_symmetry.space_group_name_H-M   'P 1'
#
loop_
_entity.id
_entity.type
_entity.pdbx_description
1 polymer ?
#
loop_
_entity_poly.entity_id
_entity_poly.type
_entity_poly.pdbx_seq_one_letter_code
_entity_poly.pdbx_strand_id
1 'polypeptide(L)'
;MSDGTSRDITRAALYESNDESMAEVDLLGLVKLRGKSGTVSVMVRFREEMAVFRATVPLGAPMENIPAPHSLIDTHVFAKLQTLGLPPSERCDDGTFLRRVTVDIAGRLPSLEESQAFLADESPAKRSQLIDRLLEGSSYADFFAGKWASILRNQRRNDRHRPDTYAFHEWIRQSIRANKPYDQFVREILTATGTIRDNPPVAWYRNVGGDKERMQDMGQIFLGIRLQCAQCHHHPYEKWSQDDYYGLSAFFTTLENKPARPGEGAFLHRSKTAQAKNPSSEENIGPALPGRGSLDLSPGEDPRQILADWVIGPENP
;
A
#
# COMPACT_ATOMS: atom_id res chain seq x y z
N MET A 1 28.23 -4.64 -19.65
CA MET A 1 29.39 -4.48 -18.74
C MET A 1 29.81 -3.01 -18.74
N SER A 2 30.56 -2.54 -17.74
CA SER A 2 30.96 -1.12 -17.63
C SER A 2 31.85 -0.62 -18.77
N ASP A 3 32.43 -1.55 -19.54
CA ASP A 3 33.21 -1.31 -20.77
C ASP A 3 32.35 -1.30 -22.05
N GLY A 4 31.01 -1.35 -21.93
CA GLY A 4 30.09 -1.38 -23.07
C GLY A 4 29.93 -2.75 -23.75
N THR A 5 30.63 -3.78 -23.28
CA THR A 5 30.49 -5.14 -23.83
C THR A 5 29.22 -5.83 -23.33
N SER A 6 28.70 -6.75 -24.16
CA SER A 6 27.58 -7.65 -23.80
C SER A 6 28.07 -9.09 -23.74
N ARG A 7 27.46 -9.89 -22.86
CA ARG A 7 27.76 -11.31 -22.70
C ARG A 7 26.46 -12.08 -22.48
N ASP A 8 26.31 -13.21 -23.17
CA ASP A 8 25.24 -14.16 -22.92
C ASP A 8 25.47 -14.86 -21.58
N ILE A 9 24.50 -14.71 -20.67
CA ILE A 9 24.51 -15.28 -19.32
C ILE A 9 23.46 -16.39 -19.17
N THR A 10 22.76 -16.78 -20.23
CA THR A 10 21.63 -17.74 -20.18
C THR A 10 21.98 -19.00 -19.38
N ARG A 11 23.17 -19.58 -19.62
CA ARG A 11 23.62 -20.81 -18.95
C ARG A 11 24.10 -20.61 -17.51
N ALA A 12 24.30 -19.38 -17.08
CA ALA A 12 24.75 -19.02 -15.74
C ALA A 12 23.62 -18.39 -14.90
N ALA A 13 22.46 -18.13 -15.52
CA ALA A 13 21.29 -17.64 -14.84
C ALA A 13 20.52 -18.77 -14.18
N LEU A 14 19.86 -18.46 -13.07
CA LEU A 14 18.89 -19.32 -12.40
C LEU A 14 17.48 -18.97 -12.90
N TYR A 15 16.68 -19.99 -13.19
CA TYR A 15 15.30 -19.85 -13.63
C TYR A 15 14.36 -20.53 -12.65
N GLU A 16 13.36 -19.81 -12.14
CA GLU A 16 12.41 -20.32 -11.15
C GLU A 16 10.98 -19.95 -11.53
N SER A 17 10.11 -20.95 -11.70
CA SER A 17 8.68 -20.72 -11.92
C SER A 17 7.96 -20.50 -10.59
N ASN A 18 7.04 -19.54 -10.55
CA ASN A 18 6.21 -19.34 -9.35
C ASN A 18 5.06 -20.37 -9.22
N ASP A 19 4.76 -21.11 -10.29
CA ASP A 19 3.79 -22.21 -10.30
C ASP A 19 4.22 -23.27 -11.35
N GLU A 20 4.96 -24.28 -10.91
CA GLU A 20 5.42 -25.38 -11.78
C GLU A 20 4.25 -26.20 -12.37
N SER A 21 3.06 -26.15 -11.76
CA SER A 21 1.87 -26.79 -12.33
C SER A 21 1.36 -26.07 -13.58
N MET A 22 1.78 -24.82 -13.81
CA MET A 22 1.42 -24.00 -14.97
C MET A 22 2.56 -23.87 -15.97
N ALA A 23 3.80 -23.71 -15.52
CA ALA A 23 4.96 -23.70 -16.41
C ALA A 23 6.22 -24.24 -15.74
N GLU A 24 6.94 -25.06 -16.47
CA GLU A 24 8.29 -25.51 -16.11
C GLU A 24 9.31 -24.77 -16.95
N VAL A 25 10.50 -24.56 -16.37
CA VAL A 25 11.63 -23.94 -17.04
C VAL A 25 12.87 -24.82 -16.84
N ASP A 26 13.63 -25.04 -17.91
CA ASP A 26 14.89 -25.79 -17.84
C ASP A 26 16.11 -24.89 -17.63
N LEU A 27 17.28 -25.51 -17.46
CA LEU A 27 18.56 -24.81 -17.26
C LEU A 27 19.03 -23.96 -18.46
N LEU A 28 18.36 -24.06 -19.61
CA LEU A 28 18.62 -23.25 -20.79
C LEU A 28 17.60 -22.10 -20.93
N GLY A 29 16.70 -21.94 -19.95
CA GLY A 29 15.66 -20.92 -19.96
C GLY A 29 14.48 -21.23 -20.88
N LEU A 30 14.36 -22.48 -21.38
CA LEU A 30 13.20 -22.86 -22.20
C LEU A 30 11.97 -23.08 -21.31
N VAL A 31 10.96 -22.24 -21.50
CA VAL A 31 9.70 -22.33 -20.76
C VAL A 31 8.72 -23.24 -21.49
N LYS A 32 8.20 -24.24 -20.80
CA LYS A 32 7.15 -25.14 -21.28
C LYS A 32 5.88 -24.92 -20.47
N LEU A 33 4.84 -24.39 -21.13
CA LEU A 33 3.53 -24.19 -20.53
C LEU A 33 2.80 -25.54 -20.38
N ARG A 34 2.06 -25.68 -19.29
CA ARG A 34 1.19 -26.82 -18.96
C ARG A 34 -0.28 -26.43 -19.25
N GLY A 35 -1.21 -27.37 -19.05
CA GLY A 35 -2.63 -27.20 -19.38
C GLY A 35 -3.45 -26.34 -18.40
N LYS A 36 -2.84 -25.84 -17.32
CA LYS A 36 -3.53 -24.99 -16.33
C LYS A 36 -3.62 -23.56 -16.87
N SER A 37 -4.84 -23.02 -16.93
CA SER A 37 -5.05 -21.62 -17.34
C SER A 37 -4.66 -20.64 -16.24
N GLY A 38 -4.27 -19.43 -16.64
CA GLY A 38 -3.87 -18.35 -15.74
C GLY A 38 -2.64 -17.59 -16.23
N THR A 39 -1.97 -16.92 -15.31
CA THR A 39 -0.71 -16.20 -15.58
C THR A 39 0.38 -16.77 -14.68
N VAL A 40 1.50 -17.13 -15.29
CA VAL A 40 2.69 -17.66 -14.63
C VAL A 40 3.87 -16.73 -14.87
N SER A 41 4.71 -16.60 -13.85
CA SER A 41 5.93 -15.82 -13.91
C SER A 41 7.13 -16.74 -13.72
N VAL A 42 8.11 -16.61 -14.61
CA VAL A 42 9.42 -17.24 -14.47
C VAL A 42 10.41 -16.16 -14.10
N MET A 43 10.93 -16.27 -12.89
CA MET A 43 11.99 -15.41 -12.39
C MET A 43 13.32 -15.85 -13.01
N VAL A 44 14.09 -14.89 -13.50
CA VAL A 44 15.43 -15.08 -14.07
C VAL A 44 16.41 -14.31 -13.20
N ARG A 45 17.42 -14.98 -12.65
CA ARG A 45 18.38 -14.37 -11.71
C ARG A 45 19.82 -14.61 -12.16
N PHE A 46 20.63 -13.58 -12.12
CA PHE A 46 22.08 -13.69 -12.31
C PHE A 46 22.80 -12.68 -11.42
N ARG A 47 23.45 -13.18 -10.36
CA ARG A 47 24.06 -12.33 -9.31
C ARG A 47 23.00 -11.40 -8.68
N GLU A 48 23.19 -10.09 -8.83
CA GLU A 48 22.28 -9.05 -8.30
C GLU A 48 21.21 -8.63 -9.33
N GLU A 49 21.30 -9.15 -10.56
CA GLU A 49 20.35 -8.84 -11.64
C GLU A 49 19.16 -9.80 -11.62
N MET A 50 17.97 -9.24 -11.83
CA MET A 50 16.72 -9.98 -11.90
C MET A 50 15.90 -9.53 -13.11
N ALA A 51 15.31 -10.49 -13.81
CA ALA A 51 14.25 -10.27 -14.79
C ALA A 51 13.08 -11.21 -14.53
N VAL A 52 11.91 -10.88 -15.05
CA VAL A 52 10.72 -11.75 -14.96
C VAL A 52 10.14 -11.93 -16.35
N PHE A 53 10.11 -13.18 -16.81
CA PHE A 53 9.30 -13.57 -17.95
C PHE A 53 7.88 -13.87 -17.47
N ARG A 54 6.86 -13.32 -18.14
CA ARG A 54 5.45 -13.62 -17.83
C ARG A 54 4.80 -14.28 -19.03
N ALA A 55 4.13 -15.40 -18.79
CA ALA A 55 3.30 -16.07 -19.77
C ALA A 55 1.85 -16.14 -19.29
N THR A 56 0.91 -16.11 -20.23
CA THR A 56 -0.51 -16.30 -19.96
C THR A 56 -0.99 -17.51 -20.74
N VAL A 57 -1.61 -18.46 -20.03
CA VAL A 57 -2.31 -19.61 -20.62
C VAL A 57 -3.81 -19.27 -20.54
N PRO A 58 -4.47 -18.91 -21.65
CA PRO A 58 -5.89 -18.59 -21.63
C PRO A 58 -6.71 -19.84 -21.32
N LEU A 59 -7.86 -19.67 -20.65
CA LEU A 59 -8.89 -20.72 -20.54
C LEU A 59 -9.50 -20.99 -21.92
N GLY A 60 -9.60 -19.96 -22.76
CA GLY A 60 -10.10 -20.06 -24.13
C GLY A 60 -11.62 -20.18 -24.22
N ALA A 61 -12.36 -19.77 -23.20
CA ALA A 61 -13.82 -19.70 -23.29
C ALA A 61 -14.25 -18.54 -24.23
N PRO A 62 -15.37 -18.68 -24.96
CA PRO A 62 -15.90 -17.64 -25.83
C PRO A 62 -16.18 -16.33 -25.07
N MET A 63 -15.77 -15.20 -25.65
CA MET A 63 -15.91 -13.85 -25.07
C MET A 63 -17.00 -13.04 -25.77
N GLU A 64 -18.20 -13.59 -25.85
CA GLU A 64 -19.27 -13.07 -26.73
C GLU A 64 -19.98 -11.82 -26.15
N ASN A 65 -20.07 -11.69 -24.82
CA ASN A 65 -20.87 -10.65 -24.16
C ASN A 65 -20.08 -9.94 -23.05
N ILE A 66 -19.14 -9.08 -23.44
CA ILE A 66 -18.41 -8.23 -22.49
C ILE A 66 -19.21 -6.94 -22.28
N PRO A 67 -19.66 -6.64 -21.05
CA PRO A 67 -20.38 -5.40 -20.79
C PRO A 67 -19.47 -4.18 -20.97
N ALA A 68 -20.08 -3.02 -21.22
CA ALA A 68 -19.34 -1.76 -21.24
C ALA A 68 -18.75 -1.48 -19.83
N PRO A 69 -17.48 -1.06 -19.74
CA PRO A 69 -16.88 -0.71 -18.45
C PRO A 69 -17.57 0.54 -17.87
N HIS A 70 -17.89 0.50 -16.58
CA HIS A 70 -18.44 1.66 -15.86
C HIS A 70 -17.34 2.49 -15.18
N SER A 71 -16.15 1.92 -15.00
CA SER A 71 -15.02 2.57 -14.34
C SER A 71 -13.67 2.21 -14.97
N LEU A 72 -12.62 2.92 -14.55
CA LEU A 72 -11.24 2.57 -14.87
C LEU A 72 -10.89 1.15 -14.39
N ILE A 73 -11.43 0.73 -13.24
CA ILE A 73 -11.22 -0.61 -12.69
C ILE A 73 -11.78 -1.66 -13.64
N ASP A 74 -13.02 -1.49 -14.10
CA ASP A 74 -13.66 -2.41 -15.04
C ASP A 74 -12.87 -2.53 -16.35
N THR A 75 -12.31 -1.41 -16.82
CA THR A 75 -11.47 -1.40 -18.03
C THR A 75 -10.27 -2.35 -17.88
N HIS A 76 -9.55 -2.27 -16.76
CA HIS A 76 -8.40 -3.15 -16.50
C HIS A 76 -8.83 -4.60 -16.22
N VAL A 77 -9.92 -4.81 -15.48
CA VAL A 77 -10.46 -6.14 -15.19
C VAL A 77 -10.90 -6.84 -16.48
N PHE A 78 -11.68 -6.17 -17.34
CA PHE A 78 -12.17 -6.74 -18.59
C PHE A 78 -11.04 -7.00 -19.58
N ALA A 79 -10.04 -6.13 -19.68
CA ALA A 79 -8.86 -6.39 -20.49
C ALA A 79 -8.12 -7.67 -20.04
N LYS A 80 -8.00 -7.89 -18.72
CA LYS A 80 -7.36 -9.10 -18.19
C LYS A 80 -8.21 -10.36 -18.44
N LEU A 81 -9.53 -10.27 -18.25
CA LEU A 81 -10.48 -11.33 -18.53
C LEU A 81 -10.45 -11.75 -20.02
N GLN A 82 -10.41 -10.78 -20.93
CA GLN A 82 -10.24 -11.03 -22.37
C GLN A 82 -8.93 -11.76 -22.67
N THR A 83 -7.82 -11.29 -22.11
CA THR A 83 -6.51 -11.93 -22.28
C THR A 83 -6.52 -13.38 -21.80
N LEU A 84 -7.30 -13.68 -20.76
CA LEU A 84 -7.45 -15.03 -20.21
C LEU A 84 -8.55 -15.86 -20.89
N GLY A 85 -9.35 -15.30 -21.80
CA GLY A 85 -10.54 -15.97 -22.33
C GLY A 85 -11.49 -16.40 -21.21
N LEU A 86 -11.74 -15.50 -20.25
CA LEU A 86 -12.63 -15.71 -19.11
C LEU A 86 -13.84 -14.76 -19.24
N PRO A 87 -15.04 -15.24 -19.59
CA PRO A 87 -16.21 -14.38 -19.69
C PRO A 87 -16.55 -13.78 -18.32
N PRO A 88 -16.91 -12.48 -18.25
CA PRO A 88 -17.38 -11.87 -17.00
C PRO A 88 -18.61 -12.58 -16.45
N SER A 89 -18.74 -12.65 -15.12
CA SER A 89 -19.96 -13.16 -14.49
C SER A 89 -21.15 -12.26 -14.78
N GLU A 90 -22.34 -12.87 -14.85
CA GLU A 90 -23.59 -12.14 -14.99
C GLU A 90 -23.83 -11.20 -13.80
N ARG A 91 -24.66 -10.17 -14.04
CA ARG A 91 -25.07 -9.25 -13.00
C ARG A 91 -25.94 -10.00 -11.98
N CYS A 92 -25.54 -9.95 -10.71
CA CYS A 92 -26.32 -10.55 -9.63
C CYS A 92 -27.70 -9.90 -9.44
N ASP A 93 -28.63 -10.65 -8.87
CA ASP A 93 -29.96 -10.19 -8.48
C ASP A 93 -29.90 -9.11 -7.38
N ASP A 94 -31.02 -8.43 -7.17
CA ASP A 94 -31.09 -7.28 -6.26
C ASP A 94 -30.90 -7.66 -4.78
N GLY A 95 -31.40 -8.83 -4.35
CA GLY A 95 -31.22 -9.29 -2.97
C GLY A 95 -29.75 -9.62 -2.69
N THR A 96 -29.10 -10.32 -3.61
CA THR A 96 -27.66 -10.60 -3.55
C THR A 96 -26.84 -9.32 -3.57
N PHE A 97 -27.18 -8.37 -4.44
CA PHE A 97 -26.50 -7.08 -4.53
C PHE A 97 -26.61 -6.30 -3.22
N LEU A 98 -27.82 -6.11 -2.70
CA LEU A 98 -28.09 -5.39 -1.45
C LEU A 98 -27.26 -5.97 -0.30
N ARG A 99 -27.31 -7.30 -0.10
CA ARG A 99 -26.55 -7.94 0.98
C ARG A 99 -25.04 -7.70 0.84
N ARG A 100 -24.47 -7.89 -0.36
CA ARG A 100 -23.03 -7.73 -0.59
C ARG A 100 -22.58 -6.28 -0.35
N VAL A 101 -23.27 -5.32 -0.96
CA VAL A 101 -22.88 -3.91 -0.87
C VAL A 101 -23.01 -3.35 0.55
N THR A 102 -24.05 -3.74 1.30
CA THR A 102 -24.19 -3.31 2.70
C THR A 102 -23.11 -3.93 3.60
N VAL A 103 -22.74 -5.20 3.39
CA VAL A 103 -21.65 -5.82 4.14
C VAL A 103 -20.31 -5.16 3.80
N ASP A 104 -20.04 -4.91 2.53
CA ASP A 104 -18.75 -4.39 2.08
C ASP A 104 -18.53 -2.92 2.50
N ILE A 105 -19.59 -2.10 2.42
CA ILE A 105 -19.51 -0.66 2.74
C ILE A 105 -19.77 -0.40 4.23
N ALA A 106 -20.82 -0.98 4.80
CA ALA A 106 -21.28 -0.66 6.15
C ALA A 106 -20.89 -1.70 7.21
N GLY A 107 -20.30 -2.84 6.84
CA GLY A 107 -19.84 -3.86 7.80
C GLY A 107 -20.96 -4.57 8.55
N ARG A 108 -22.19 -4.51 8.04
CA ARG A 108 -23.40 -5.10 8.66
C ARG A 108 -24.33 -5.68 7.61
N LEU A 109 -25.35 -6.41 8.07
CA LEU A 109 -26.46 -6.82 7.22
C LEU A 109 -27.42 -5.64 6.97
N PRO A 110 -28.15 -5.62 5.84
CA PRO A 110 -29.23 -4.68 5.62
C PRO A 110 -30.34 -4.90 6.65
N SER A 111 -30.96 -3.82 7.12
CA SER A 111 -32.14 -3.91 7.97
C SER A 111 -33.36 -4.40 7.16
N LEU A 112 -34.41 -4.82 7.86
CA LEU A 112 -35.67 -5.20 7.22
C LEU A 112 -36.25 -4.03 6.41
N GLU A 113 -36.22 -2.82 6.98
CA GLU A 113 -36.72 -1.59 6.36
C GLU A 113 -35.90 -1.21 5.12
N GLU A 114 -34.58 -1.27 5.20
CA GLU A 114 -33.68 -1.03 4.05
C GLU A 114 -33.95 -2.03 2.92
N SER A 115 -34.17 -3.31 3.28
CA SER A 115 -34.44 -4.37 2.32
C SER A 115 -35.78 -4.17 1.63
N GLN A 116 -36.84 -3.89 2.38
CA GLN A 116 -38.16 -3.61 1.83
C GLN A 116 -38.14 -2.39 0.91
N ALA A 117 -37.51 -1.29 1.34
CA ALA A 117 -37.41 -0.08 0.55
C ALA A 117 -36.63 -0.30 -0.75
N PHE A 118 -35.50 -1.01 -0.71
CA PHE A 118 -34.68 -1.26 -1.91
C PHE A 118 -35.34 -2.23 -2.91
N LEU A 119 -36.04 -3.26 -2.42
CA LEU A 119 -36.72 -4.22 -3.28
C LEU A 119 -37.99 -3.64 -3.91
N ALA A 120 -38.66 -2.70 -3.23
CA ALA A 120 -39.82 -1.99 -3.76
C ALA A 120 -39.44 -0.85 -4.73
N ASP A 121 -38.18 -0.41 -4.74
CA ASP A 121 -37.70 0.64 -5.64
C ASP A 121 -37.51 0.08 -7.07
N GLU A 122 -38.23 0.65 -8.03
CA GLU A 122 -38.14 0.33 -9.47
C GLU A 122 -37.22 1.28 -10.24
N SER A 123 -36.61 2.26 -9.56
CA SER A 123 -35.70 3.20 -10.18
C SER A 123 -34.51 2.48 -10.83
N PRO A 124 -34.16 2.80 -12.09
CA PRO A 124 -32.96 2.26 -12.71
C PRO A 124 -31.67 2.69 -11.98
N ALA A 125 -31.73 3.75 -11.15
CA ALA A 125 -30.61 4.28 -10.38
C ALA A 125 -30.54 3.75 -8.93
N LYS A 126 -31.47 2.87 -8.50
CA LYS A 126 -31.58 2.44 -7.10
C LYS A 126 -30.30 1.88 -6.49
N ARG A 127 -29.48 1.20 -7.31
CA ARG A 127 -28.19 0.64 -6.87
C ARG A 127 -27.16 1.72 -6.54
N SER A 128 -27.03 2.72 -7.41
CA SER A 128 -26.12 3.86 -7.17
C SER A 128 -26.59 4.68 -5.97
N GLN A 129 -27.90 4.98 -5.89
CA GLN A 129 -28.47 5.70 -4.75
C GLN A 129 -28.33 4.95 -3.42
N LEU A 130 -28.39 3.61 -3.43
CA LEU A 130 -28.08 2.82 -2.24
C LEU A 130 -26.61 2.94 -1.85
N ILE A 131 -25.69 2.87 -2.83
CA ILE A 131 -24.24 3.04 -2.57
C ILE A 131 -23.97 4.40 -1.93
N ASP A 132 -24.51 5.48 -2.51
CA ASP A 132 -24.33 6.85 -1.99
C ASP A 132 -24.83 6.96 -0.55
N ARG A 133 -26.05 6.48 -0.27
CA ARG A 133 -26.61 6.47 1.09
C ARG A 133 -25.75 5.69 2.09
N LEU A 134 -25.18 4.56 1.67
CA LEU A 134 -24.31 3.75 2.54
C LEU A 134 -22.98 4.46 2.83
N LEU A 135 -22.39 5.10 1.82
CA LEU A 135 -21.15 5.88 1.96
C LEU A 135 -21.34 7.14 2.82
N GLU A 136 -22.49 7.80 2.73
CA GLU A 136 -22.85 8.95 3.57
C GLU A 136 -23.19 8.56 5.02
N GLY A 137 -23.54 7.28 5.24
CA GLY A 137 -23.95 6.74 6.54
C GLY A 137 -22.80 6.62 7.55
N SER A 138 -23.13 6.67 8.84
CA SER A 138 -22.13 6.52 9.91
C SER A 138 -21.47 5.14 9.91
N SER A 139 -22.20 4.09 9.53
CA SER A 139 -21.68 2.72 9.49
C SER A 139 -20.48 2.56 8.56
N TYR A 140 -20.43 3.31 7.45
CA TYR A 140 -19.26 3.32 6.57
C TYR A 140 -18.03 3.84 7.31
N ALA A 141 -18.15 5.02 7.93
CA ALA A 141 -17.06 5.61 8.71
C ALA A 141 -16.63 4.72 9.87
N ASP A 142 -17.57 4.11 10.59
CA ASP A 142 -17.28 3.20 11.70
C ASP A 142 -16.52 1.96 11.23
N PHE A 143 -16.98 1.33 10.14
CA PHE A 143 -16.38 0.10 9.62
C PHE A 143 -15.00 0.34 9.01
N PHE A 144 -14.85 1.38 8.20
CA PHE A 144 -13.57 1.71 7.57
C PHE A 144 -12.56 2.29 8.56
N ALA A 145 -13.00 2.99 9.60
CA ALA A 145 -12.11 3.40 10.69
C ALA A 145 -11.48 2.19 11.38
N GLY A 146 -12.23 1.10 11.59
CA GLY A 146 -11.69 -0.15 12.14
C GLY A 146 -10.60 -0.77 11.24
N LYS A 147 -10.84 -0.80 9.92
CA LYS A 147 -9.84 -1.30 8.95
C LYS A 147 -8.56 -0.44 8.98
N TRP A 148 -8.71 0.88 8.90
CA TRP A 148 -7.58 1.81 8.93
C TRP A 148 -6.86 1.84 10.27
N ALA A 149 -7.57 1.70 11.39
CA ALA A 149 -6.97 1.57 12.71
C ALA A 149 -6.08 0.33 12.81
N SER A 150 -6.45 -0.78 12.16
CA SER A 150 -5.60 -1.96 12.07
C SER A 150 -4.35 -1.71 11.22
N ILE A 151 -4.52 -1.12 10.03
CA ILE A 151 -3.43 -0.78 9.11
C ILE A 151 -2.42 0.18 9.77
N LEU A 152 -2.91 1.23 10.42
CA LEU A 152 -2.10 2.24 11.12
C LEU A 152 -1.65 1.80 12.52
N ARG A 153 -1.78 0.51 12.83
CA ARG A 153 -1.35 -0.13 14.09
C ARG A 153 -1.84 0.60 15.33
N ASN A 154 -3.07 1.13 15.30
CA ASN A 154 -3.68 1.78 16.45
C ASN A 154 -3.99 0.75 17.55
N GLN A 155 -3.05 0.56 18.47
CA GLN A 155 -3.09 -0.52 19.45
C GLN A 155 -2.93 0.01 20.87
N ARG A 156 -3.73 -0.56 21.78
CA ARG A 156 -3.62 -0.32 23.22
C ARG A 156 -2.58 -1.28 23.82
N ARG A 157 -1.38 -0.78 24.11
CA ARG A 157 -0.32 -1.58 24.77
C ARG A 157 -0.46 -1.69 26.28
N ASN A 158 -1.11 -0.72 26.92
CA ASN A 158 -1.40 -0.71 28.36
C ASN A 158 -2.60 0.20 28.64
N ASP A 159 -3.05 0.22 29.89
CA ASP A 159 -4.24 0.99 30.28
C ASP A 159 -4.08 2.50 30.14
N ARG A 160 -2.86 3.02 30.31
CA ARG A 160 -2.55 4.46 30.18
C ARG A 160 -2.72 4.98 28.75
N HIS A 161 -2.50 4.12 27.75
CA HIS A 161 -2.64 4.50 26.33
C HIS A 161 -4.08 4.45 25.82
N ARG A 162 -5.07 4.14 26.67
CA ARG A 162 -6.48 4.04 26.26
C ARG A 162 -7.01 5.34 25.65
N PRO A 163 -6.83 6.53 26.27
CA PRO A 163 -7.34 7.78 25.70
C PRO A 163 -6.73 8.07 24.31
N ASP A 164 -5.43 7.89 24.18
CA ASP A 164 -4.69 8.11 22.93
C ASP A 164 -5.16 7.20 21.79
N THR A 165 -5.45 5.93 22.11
CA THR A 165 -5.96 4.95 21.15
C THR A 165 -7.33 5.38 20.61
N TYR A 166 -8.20 5.90 21.48
CA TYR A 166 -9.49 6.44 21.07
C TYR A 166 -9.39 7.74 20.31
N ALA A 167 -8.50 8.66 20.73
CA ALA A 167 -8.27 9.91 20.03
C ALA A 167 -7.85 9.66 18.56
N PHE A 168 -6.91 8.73 18.35
CA PHE A 168 -6.47 8.40 17.00
C PHE A 168 -7.56 7.68 16.20
N HIS A 169 -8.30 6.74 16.80
CA HIS A 169 -9.44 6.09 16.14
C HIS A 169 -10.51 7.11 15.72
N GLU A 170 -10.86 8.05 16.59
CA GLU A 170 -11.85 9.07 16.30
C GLU A 170 -11.38 10.01 15.19
N TRP A 171 -10.10 10.38 15.15
CA TRP A 171 -9.54 11.15 14.03
C TRP A 171 -9.62 10.39 12.70
N ILE A 172 -9.32 9.08 12.69
CA ILE A 172 -9.46 8.23 11.49
C ILE A 172 -10.93 8.24 11.03
N ARG A 173 -11.84 7.95 11.97
CA ARG A 173 -13.27 7.90 11.71
C ARG A 173 -13.82 9.22 11.15
N GLN A 174 -13.43 10.34 11.74
CA GLN A 174 -13.81 11.67 11.25
C GLN A 174 -13.23 11.95 9.87
N SER A 175 -11.99 11.54 9.60
CA SER A 175 -11.37 11.69 8.28
C SER A 175 -12.13 10.92 7.21
N ILE A 176 -12.56 9.68 7.50
CA ILE A 176 -13.40 8.90 6.58
C ILE A 176 -14.78 9.54 6.41
N ARG A 177 -15.43 9.93 7.52
CA ARG A 177 -16.77 10.53 7.49
C ARG A 177 -16.82 11.85 6.71
N ALA A 178 -15.78 12.67 6.84
CA ALA A 178 -15.68 13.94 6.12
C ALA A 178 -15.23 13.77 4.66
N ASN A 179 -15.04 12.53 4.19
CA ASN A 179 -14.47 12.21 2.89
C ASN A 179 -13.15 12.98 2.64
N LYS A 180 -12.25 12.95 3.64
CA LYS A 180 -10.98 13.66 3.58
C LYS A 180 -10.17 13.20 2.35
N PRO A 181 -9.64 14.12 1.54
CA PRO A 181 -8.76 13.77 0.44
C PRO A 181 -7.59 12.88 0.90
N TYR A 182 -7.27 11.86 0.12
CA TYR A 182 -6.26 10.86 0.50
C TYR A 182 -4.88 11.49 0.73
N ASP A 183 -4.49 12.42 -0.14
CA ASP A 183 -3.25 13.19 -0.04
C ASP A 183 -3.16 13.96 1.29
N GLN A 184 -4.27 14.58 1.72
CA GLN A 184 -4.36 15.25 3.01
C GLN A 184 -4.28 14.24 4.18
N PHE A 185 -4.98 13.11 4.09
CA PHE A 185 -4.94 12.05 5.10
C PHE A 185 -3.52 11.51 5.32
N VAL A 186 -2.80 11.21 4.23
CA VAL A 186 -1.42 10.72 4.28
C VAL A 186 -0.48 11.79 4.82
N ARG A 187 -0.57 13.04 4.33
CA ARG A 187 0.26 14.13 4.81
C ARG A 187 0.09 14.35 6.31
N GLU A 188 -1.14 14.45 6.80
CA GLU A 188 -1.42 14.68 8.22
C GLU A 188 -0.77 13.61 9.12
N ILE A 189 -0.64 12.37 8.65
CA ILE A 189 0.07 11.30 9.37
C ILE A 189 1.59 11.50 9.29
N LEU A 190 2.13 11.61 8.07
CA LEU A 190 3.59 11.67 7.83
C LEU A 190 4.25 12.95 8.35
N THR A 191 3.49 14.01 8.56
CA THR A 191 4.00 15.28 9.08
C THR A 191 3.52 15.59 10.49
N ALA A 192 2.84 14.65 11.17
CA ALA A 192 2.29 14.90 12.50
C ALA A 192 3.39 15.33 13.50
N THR A 193 3.03 16.26 14.38
CA THR A 193 3.93 16.83 15.40
C THR A 193 3.13 17.25 16.62
N GLY A 194 3.78 17.28 17.79
CA GLY A 194 3.16 17.63 19.06
C GLY A 194 2.73 16.41 19.87
N THR A 195 1.70 16.59 20.70
CA THR A 195 1.11 15.52 21.52
C THR A 195 0.01 14.79 20.76
N ILE A 196 -0.32 13.56 21.17
CA ILE A 196 -1.46 12.81 20.59
C ILE A 196 -2.78 13.52 20.87
N ARG A 197 -2.90 14.21 22.01
CA ARG A 197 -4.12 14.92 22.37
C ARG A 197 -4.39 16.10 21.44
N ASP A 198 -3.35 16.84 21.10
CA ASP A 198 -3.47 18.03 20.24
C ASP A 198 -3.41 17.66 18.74
N ASN A 199 -2.72 16.56 18.40
CA ASN A 199 -2.56 16.04 17.04
C ASN A 199 -2.60 14.50 17.03
N PRO A 200 -3.80 13.86 16.98
CA PRO A 200 -3.95 12.41 17.13
C PRO A 200 -3.13 11.51 16.19
N PRO A 201 -2.89 11.88 14.91
CA PRO A 201 -1.98 11.15 14.02
C PRO A 201 -0.58 10.87 14.58
N VAL A 202 -0.10 11.66 15.55
CA VAL A 202 1.15 11.40 16.27
C VAL A 202 1.17 10.00 16.91
N ALA A 203 0.01 9.41 17.21
CA ALA A 203 -0.09 8.07 17.76
C ALA A 203 0.56 7.01 16.85
N TRP A 204 0.62 7.21 15.53
CA TRP A 204 1.32 6.33 14.61
C TRP A 204 2.82 6.21 14.95
N TYR A 205 3.51 7.33 15.21
CA TYR A 205 4.94 7.33 15.59
C TYR A 205 5.24 6.66 16.93
N ARG A 206 4.25 6.65 17.83
CA ARG A 206 4.35 5.94 19.10
C ARG A 206 4.19 4.43 18.89
N ASN A 207 3.25 4.03 18.04
CA ASN A 207 2.94 2.62 17.81
C ASN A 207 3.98 1.94 16.90
N VAL A 208 4.56 2.70 15.96
CA VAL A 208 5.68 2.30 15.10
C VAL A 208 6.96 2.93 15.64
N GLY A 209 7.64 2.19 16.51
CA GLY A 209 8.87 2.65 17.16
C GLY A 209 10.10 2.39 16.30
N GLY A 210 10.96 3.40 16.16
CA GLY A 210 12.20 3.32 15.40
C GLY A 210 12.07 3.90 13.99
N ASP A 211 13.17 4.46 13.49
CA ASP A 211 13.17 5.21 12.22
C ASP A 211 13.04 4.27 11.01
N LYS A 212 13.67 3.10 11.11
CA LYS A 212 13.62 2.02 10.12
C LYS A 212 12.22 1.43 10.03
N GLU A 213 11.60 1.14 11.16
CA GLU A 213 10.26 0.58 11.26
C GLU A 213 9.21 1.55 10.70
N ARG A 214 9.34 2.86 10.99
CA ARG A 214 8.46 3.89 10.41
C ARG A 214 8.59 3.98 8.91
N MET A 215 9.82 3.96 8.40
CA MET A 215 10.07 3.93 6.96
C MET A 215 9.46 2.67 6.32
N GLN A 216 9.68 1.49 6.89
CA GLN A 216 9.13 0.24 6.37
C GLN A 216 7.59 0.23 6.37
N ASP A 217 6.98 0.73 7.45
CA ASP A 217 5.53 0.80 7.58
C ASP A 217 4.93 1.83 6.61
N MET A 218 5.56 3.00 6.46
CA MET A 218 5.21 4.01 5.45
C MET A 218 5.29 3.44 4.03
N GLY A 219 6.39 2.75 3.69
CA GLY A 219 6.58 2.17 2.37
C GLY A 219 5.52 1.11 2.05
N GLN A 220 5.16 0.28 3.03
CA GLN A 220 4.13 -0.73 2.85
C GLN A 220 2.73 -0.13 2.76
N ILE A 221 2.39 0.85 3.60
CA ILE A 221 1.03 1.40 3.71
C ILE A 221 0.71 2.35 2.55
N PHE A 222 1.65 3.24 2.20
CA PHE A 222 1.37 4.35 1.28
C PHE A 222 1.96 4.17 -0.12
N LEU A 223 3.03 3.38 -0.26
CA LEU A 223 3.68 3.13 -1.55
C LEU A 223 3.43 1.70 -2.07
N GLY A 224 2.94 0.78 -1.22
CA GLY A 224 2.75 -0.62 -1.59
C GLY A 224 4.06 -1.39 -1.83
N ILE A 225 5.20 -0.87 -1.37
CA ILE A 225 6.53 -1.46 -1.57
C ILE A 225 7.06 -2.09 -0.28
N ARG A 226 7.90 -3.13 -0.42
CA ARG A 226 8.52 -3.82 0.72
C ARG A 226 10.03 -3.62 0.72
N LEU A 227 10.50 -2.76 1.61
CA LEU A 227 11.92 -2.39 1.70
C LEU A 227 12.72 -3.25 2.69
N GLN A 228 12.09 -4.17 3.42
CA GLN A 228 12.74 -4.87 4.54
C GLN A 228 13.99 -5.66 4.13
N CYS A 229 13.98 -6.34 2.98
CA CYS A 229 15.16 -7.10 2.53
C CYS A 229 16.34 -6.18 2.17
N ALA A 230 16.05 -4.95 1.71
CA ALA A 230 17.06 -3.95 1.39
C ALA A 230 17.86 -3.48 2.63
N GLN A 231 17.42 -3.80 3.84
CA GLN A 231 18.09 -3.40 5.07
C GLN A 231 19.52 -3.96 5.21
N CYS A 232 19.74 -5.19 4.73
CA CYS A 232 20.98 -5.95 4.93
C CYS A 232 21.74 -6.21 3.63
N HIS A 233 21.06 -6.22 2.49
CA HIS A 233 21.63 -6.45 1.17
C HIS A 233 20.71 -5.83 0.11
N HIS A 234 21.18 -5.65 -1.13
CA HIS A 234 20.31 -5.26 -2.25
C HIS A 234 19.07 -6.15 -2.34
N HIS A 235 17.88 -5.56 -2.50
CA HIS A 235 16.63 -6.32 -2.48
C HIS A 235 16.69 -7.43 -3.55
N PRO A 236 16.42 -8.71 -3.18
CA PRO A 236 16.71 -9.83 -4.07
C PRO A 236 15.75 -9.92 -5.27
N TYR A 237 14.63 -9.20 -5.20
CA TYR A 237 13.52 -9.26 -6.17
C TYR A 237 13.02 -7.90 -6.65
N GLU A 238 13.66 -6.80 -6.24
CA GLU A 238 13.22 -5.44 -6.57
C GLU A 238 14.44 -4.54 -6.78
N LYS A 239 14.24 -3.38 -7.39
CA LYS A 239 15.31 -2.41 -7.74
C LYS A 239 15.94 -1.68 -6.54
N TRP A 240 15.52 -1.99 -5.31
CA TRP A 240 15.91 -1.23 -4.14
C TRP A 240 17.28 -1.63 -3.62
N SER A 241 18.19 -0.66 -3.56
CA SER A 241 19.49 -0.81 -2.93
C SER A 241 19.42 -0.65 -1.42
N GLN A 242 20.50 -1.03 -0.76
CA GLN A 242 20.65 -0.76 0.67
C GLN A 242 20.76 0.74 0.94
N ASP A 243 21.39 1.52 0.06
CA ASP A 243 21.46 2.96 0.21
C ASP A 243 20.08 3.62 0.06
N ASP A 244 19.21 3.11 -0.82
CA ASP A 244 17.81 3.56 -0.90
C ASP A 244 17.08 3.34 0.44
N TYR A 245 17.32 2.17 1.07
CA TYR A 245 16.74 1.86 2.37
C TYR A 245 17.17 2.83 3.47
N TYR A 246 18.47 3.11 3.57
CA TYR A 246 18.99 4.03 4.59
C TYR A 246 18.69 5.49 4.28
N GLY A 247 18.66 5.88 2.99
CA GLY A 247 18.26 7.20 2.54
C GLY A 247 16.80 7.50 2.86
N LEU A 248 15.88 6.55 2.65
CA LEU A 248 14.49 6.71 3.09
C LEU A 248 14.36 6.70 4.62
N SER A 249 15.17 5.91 5.33
CA SER A 249 15.16 5.87 6.79
C SER A 249 15.60 7.21 7.40
N ALA A 250 16.52 7.93 6.74
CA ALA A 250 17.05 9.21 7.20
C ALA A 250 15.95 10.27 7.45
N PHE A 251 14.84 10.23 6.71
CA PHE A 251 13.70 11.13 6.89
C PHE A 251 13.05 11.08 8.27
N PHE A 252 13.18 9.97 9.00
CA PHE A 252 12.60 9.84 10.35
C PHE A 252 13.61 10.14 11.46
N THR A 253 14.90 10.27 11.14
CA THR A 253 15.99 10.37 12.13
C THR A 253 15.99 11.67 12.93
N THR A 254 15.34 12.71 12.43
CA THR A 254 15.18 14.00 13.13
C THR A 254 13.99 14.02 14.08
N LEU A 255 13.17 12.96 14.11
CA LEU A 255 11.99 12.89 14.96
C LEU A 255 12.37 12.44 16.38
N GLU A 256 12.02 13.24 17.38
CA GLU A 256 12.25 12.92 18.78
C GLU A 256 10.96 12.86 19.59
N ASN A 257 10.88 11.86 20.46
CA ASN A 257 9.85 11.81 21.50
C ASN A 257 10.37 12.50 22.77
N LYS A 258 9.83 13.67 23.10
CA LYS A 258 10.17 14.43 24.30
C LYS A 258 9.07 14.27 25.36
N PRO A 259 9.41 14.14 26.65
CA PRO A 259 8.41 14.19 27.71
C PRO A 259 7.66 15.52 27.67
N ALA A 260 6.33 15.48 27.56
CA ALA A 260 5.48 16.67 27.63
C ALA A 260 4.79 16.76 29.00
N ARG A 261 4.26 15.63 29.49
CA ARG A 261 3.64 15.48 30.81
C ARG A 261 3.90 14.07 31.37
N PRO A 262 3.63 13.79 32.66
CA PRO A 262 3.76 12.44 33.19
C PRO A 262 2.93 11.43 32.39
N GLY A 263 3.60 10.51 31.68
CA GLY A 263 2.96 9.50 30.84
C GLY A 263 2.58 9.97 29.42
N GLU A 264 2.91 11.20 29.04
CA GLU A 264 2.61 11.78 27.72
C GLU A 264 3.91 12.28 27.05
N GLY A 265 4.16 11.77 25.85
CA GLY A 265 5.25 12.21 24.98
C GLY A 265 4.76 13.12 23.86
N ALA A 266 5.61 14.05 23.44
CA ALA A 266 5.42 14.85 22.24
C ALA A 266 6.46 14.47 21.19
N PHE A 267 6.01 14.21 19.96
CA PHE A 267 6.89 13.94 18.83
C PHE A 267 7.18 15.24 18.10
N LEU A 268 8.44 15.65 18.06
CA LEU A 268 8.87 16.94 17.52
C LEU A 268 10.08 16.73 16.60
N HIS A 269 10.19 17.55 15.57
CA HIS A 269 11.42 17.67 14.80
C HIS A 269 12.51 18.29 15.69
N ARG A 270 13.68 17.66 15.73
CA ARG A 270 14.91 18.20 16.32
C ARG A 270 15.78 18.76 15.21
N SER A 271 16.25 19.98 15.43
CA SER A 271 17.19 20.59 14.51
C SER A 271 18.55 19.90 14.54
N LYS A 272 18.79 19.00 13.59
CA LYS A 272 20.05 18.26 13.36
C LYS A 272 20.06 17.73 11.94
N THR A 273 21.24 17.43 11.41
CA THR A 273 21.39 16.76 10.12
C THR A 273 20.67 15.41 10.12
N ALA A 274 19.74 15.22 9.19
CA ALA A 274 19.08 13.94 8.95
C ALA A 274 20.08 12.99 8.30
N GLN A 275 20.30 11.82 8.91
CA GLN A 275 21.20 10.81 8.35
C GLN A 275 21.00 9.46 9.03
N ALA A 276 21.13 8.38 8.28
CA ALA A 276 21.11 7.02 8.77
C ALA A 276 22.41 6.30 8.40
N LYS A 277 22.99 5.57 9.36
CA LYS A 277 24.21 4.79 9.11
C LYS A 277 23.89 3.52 8.33
N ASN A 278 24.52 3.36 7.16
CA ASN A 278 24.53 2.09 6.43
C ASN A 278 25.61 1.17 7.05
N PRO A 279 25.25 0.00 7.61
CA PRO A 279 26.20 -0.89 8.29
C PRO A 279 27.14 -1.64 7.34
N SER A 280 26.84 -1.68 6.04
CA SER A 280 27.68 -2.39 5.06
C SER A 280 28.77 -1.49 4.48
N SER A 281 28.46 -0.21 4.21
CA SER A 281 29.45 0.79 3.76
C SER A 281 30.10 1.57 4.90
N GLU A 282 29.50 1.53 6.11
CA GLU A 282 29.86 2.35 7.28
C GLU A 282 29.66 3.86 7.08
N GLU A 283 29.01 4.27 5.99
CA GLU A 283 28.73 5.67 5.66
C GLU A 283 27.42 6.17 6.29
N ASN A 284 27.35 7.49 6.52
CA ASN A 284 26.11 8.16 6.92
C ASN A 284 25.37 8.63 5.67
N ILE A 285 24.24 7.98 5.38
CA ILE A 285 23.40 8.28 4.22
C ILE A 285 22.37 9.34 4.62
N GLY A 286 22.35 10.47 3.91
CA GLY A 286 21.34 11.52 4.07
C GLY A 286 19.99 11.16 3.44
N PRO A 287 18.95 11.99 3.61
CA PRO A 287 17.64 11.77 2.99
C PRO A 287 17.76 11.66 1.48
N ALA A 288 17.25 10.57 0.91
CA ALA A 288 17.23 10.34 -0.52
C ALA A 288 15.89 9.76 -0.94
N LEU A 289 15.35 10.29 -2.03
CA LEU A 289 14.07 9.85 -2.58
C LEU A 289 14.33 8.94 -3.80
N PRO A 290 13.72 7.76 -3.85
CA PRO A 290 13.78 6.91 -5.03
C PRO A 290 13.40 7.66 -6.31
N GLY A 291 14.24 7.54 -7.34
CA GLY A 291 14.05 8.23 -8.62
C GLY A 291 14.40 9.73 -8.63
N ARG A 292 14.65 10.35 -7.48
CA ARG A 292 15.09 11.77 -7.38
C ARG A 292 16.49 11.94 -6.79
N GLY A 293 17.01 10.93 -6.09
CA GLY A 293 18.34 10.93 -5.49
C GLY A 293 18.41 11.64 -4.14
N SER A 294 19.63 11.95 -3.71
CA SER A 294 19.93 12.58 -2.42
C SER A 294 19.44 14.02 -2.35
N LEU A 295 19.00 14.42 -1.15
CA LEU A 295 18.56 15.77 -0.83
C LEU A 295 19.57 16.44 0.11
N ASP A 296 19.89 17.70 -0.17
CA ASP A 296 20.66 18.55 0.73
C ASP A 296 19.69 19.40 1.56
N LEU A 297 19.53 19.05 2.84
CA LEU A 297 18.58 19.67 3.75
C LEU A 297 19.31 20.31 4.93
N SER A 298 18.94 21.55 5.26
CA SER A 298 19.50 22.21 6.43
C SER A 298 18.98 21.54 7.72
N PRO A 299 19.75 21.58 8.81
CA PRO A 299 19.34 20.99 10.08
C PRO A 299 18.02 21.51 10.64
N GLY A 300 17.52 22.69 10.23
CA GLY A 300 16.26 23.26 10.72
C GLY A 300 15.03 22.82 9.93
N GLU A 301 15.23 22.17 8.79
CA GLU A 301 14.15 21.70 7.92
C GLU A 301 13.69 20.32 8.37
N ASP A 302 12.38 20.14 8.52
CA ASP A 302 11.81 18.82 8.80
C ASP A 302 11.74 18.01 7.51
N PRO A 303 12.61 17.00 7.33
CA PRO A 303 12.69 16.25 6.08
C PRO A 303 11.36 15.56 5.75
N ARG A 304 10.52 15.26 6.75
CA ARG A 304 9.23 14.60 6.58
C ARG A 304 8.24 15.41 5.73
N GLN A 305 8.38 16.73 5.66
CA GLN A 305 7.54 17.56 4.79
C GLN A 305 7.77 17.19 3.31
N ILE A 306 9.04 17.09 2.92
CA ILE A 306 9.45 16.72 1.56
C ILE A 306 9.11 15.25 1.28
N LEU A 307 9.27 14.37 2.27
CA LEU A 307 8.82 12.98 2.16
C LEU A 307 7.32 12.92 1.86
N ALA A 308 6.50 13.66 2.62
CA ALA A 308 5.06 13.68 2.41
C ALA A 308 4.68 14.23 1.02
N ASP A 309 5.36 15.29 0.55
CA ASP A 309 5.19 15.83 -0.81
C ASP A 309 5.45 14.76 -1.88
N TRP A 310 6.51 13.97 -1.68
CA TRP A 310 6.87 12.90 -2.60
C TRP A 310 5.91 11.71 -2.52
N VAL A 311 5.55 11.25 -1.32
CA VAL A 311 4.65 10.10 -1.13
C VAL A 311 3.27 10.35 -1.74
N ILE A 312 2.75 11.57 -1.70
CA ILE A 312 1.44 11.89 -2.30
C ILE A 312 1.53 12.37 -3.75
N GLY A 313 2.75 12.57 -4.26
CA GLY A 313 2.99 13.08 -5.61
C GLY A 313 2.76 12.00 -6.68
N PRO A 314 2.28 12.36 -7.88
CA PRO A 314 2.03 11.41 -8.97
C PRO A 314 3.31 10.81 -9.58
N GLU A 315 4.46 11.40 -9.27
CA GLU A 315 5.79 11.00 -9.76
C GLU A 315 6.50 10.02 -8.82
N ASN A 316 5.79 9.51 -7.79
CA ASN A 316 6.33 8.44 -6.97
C ASN A 316 6.35 7.12 -7.79
N PRO A 317 7.40 6.31 -7.67
CA PRO A 317 7.66 5.17 -8.54
C PRO A 317 6.85 3.90 -8.24
#